data_AF-S8DL63-F1
#
_entry.id   AF-S8DL63-F1
#
_cell.length_a   1.000
_cell.length_b   1.000
_cell.length_c   1.000
_cell.angle_alpha   90.00
_cell.angle_beta   90.00
_cell.angle_gamma   90.00
#
_symmetry.space_group_name_H-M   'P 1'
#
loop_
_entity.id
_entity.type
_entity.pdbx_description
1 polymer ?
#
loop_
_entity_poly.entity_id
_entity_poly.type
_entity_poly.pdbx_seq_one_letter_code
_entity_poly.pdbx_strand_id
1 'polypeptide(L)'
;MRYLIHPTNRVWGLIKRFYDAYLSNVDERVGIQLRILDPQSYLPSHILNHILSCSMTKGILPQINKEKQDIDNDEKKPSIAVLITTLTRGYYDEIRTMYWENPTMTGEVVAVHQPSFEEHQKSDDINHDTKALVEIYLLSLTDRLITSAYSTFGYVAQGLGGLRPWILNTKMNWTNTDQKCERGSSMEPCFHNPPYFDCEKRLPADPGALLPHFKPCEDTPSGTKLIFISVEMEKSVSGPPSFNGQNYTQWVVRMSAYMKGQNLWAAVSQTAEPAAPQNATPNQERNHLEDVARYRALDVIFTAKHVFARIMDCTTAKQAWDKIAEHFQESFTCF
;
A
#
# COMPACT_ATOMS: atom_id res chain seq x y z
N MET A 1 -9.44 -9.39 -5.04
CA MET A 1 -10.82 -9.07 -4.63
C MET A 1 -11.64 -8.36 -5.71
N ARG A 2 -11.15 -7.26 -6.31
CA ARG A 2 -11.87 -6.45 -7.31
C ARG A 2 -12.42 -7.21 -8.55
N TYR A 3 -11.80 -8.33 -8.90
CA TYR A 3 -12.25 -9.20 -10.00
C TYR A 3 -13.40 -10.15 -9.60
N LEU A 4 -13.49 -10.54 -8.34
CA LEU A 4 -14.42 -11.58 -7.88
C LEU A 4 -15.69 -11.00 -7.27
N ILE A 5 -15.55 -9.90 -6.53
CA ILE A 5 -16.66 -9.33 -5.75
C ILE A 5 -17.20 -8.16 -6.55
N HIS A 6 -18.35 -8.39 -7.19
CA HIS A 6 -19.14 -7.36 -7.85
C HIS A 6 -20.52 -7.32 -7.18
N PRO A 7 -20.93 -6.16 -6.63
CA PRO A 7 -22.21 -6.07 -5.95
C PRO A 7 -23.35 -6.20 -6.97
N THR A 8 -24.44 -6.85 -6.58
CA THR A 8 -25.66 -6.87 -7.40
C THR A 8 -26.23 -5.46 -7.55
N ASN A 9 -27.11 -5.23 -8.53
CA ASN A 9 -27.75 -3.93 -8.74
C ASN A 9 -28.46 -3.39 -7.49
N ARG A 10 -29.05 -4.27 -6.66
CA ARG A 10 -29.68 -3.88 -5.40
C ARG A 10 -28.67 -3.29 -4.42
N VAL A 11 -27.53 -3.97 -4.23
CA VAL A 11 -26.44 -3.54 -3.34
C VAL A 11 -25.79 -2.27 -3.89
N TRP A 12 -25.47 -2.25 -5.18
CA TRP A 12 -24.87 -1.09 -5.85
C TRP A 12 -25.76 0.15 -5.76
N GLY A 13 -27.07 0.01 -5.91
CA GLY A 13 -28.01 1.11 -5.74
C GLY A 13 -27.99 1.70 -4.34
N LEU A 14 -27.78 0.90 -3.30
CA LEU A 14 -27.64 1.38 -1.91
C LEU A 14 -26.31 2.13 -1.72
N ILE A 15 -25.20 1.55 -2.19
CA ILE A 15 -23.87 2.17 -2.17
C ILE A 15 -23.93 3.54 -2.85
N LYS A 16 -24.41 3.58 -4.09
CA LYS A 16 -24.49 4.79 -4.89
C LYS A 16 -25.34 5.87 -4.23
N ARG A 17 -26.55 5.54 -3.76
CA ARG A 17 -27.42 6.53 -3.10
C ARG A 17 -26.77 7.15 -1.85
N PHE A 18 -26.12 6.33 -1.03
CA PHE A 18 -25.44 6.85 0.16
C PHE A 18 -24.23 7.71 -0.21
N TYR A 19 -23.39 7.22 -1.12
CA TYR A 19 -22.22 7.96 -1.59
C TYR A 19 -22.61 9.30 -2.21
N ASP A 20 -23.56 9.31 -3.14
CA ASP A 20 -24.02 10.53 -3.81
C ASP A 20 -24.58 11.55 -2.81
N ALA A 21 -25.35 11.10 -1.81
CA ALA A 21 -26.00 11.98 -0.84
C ALA A 21 -25.06 12.54 0.24
N TYR A 22 -24.06 11.77 0.68
CA TYR A 22 -23.29 12.09 1.89
C TYR A 22 -21.78 12.19 1.68
N LEU A 23 -21.22 11.57 0.63
CA LEU A 23 -19.77 11.43 0.45
C LEU A 23 -19.25 12.03 -0.87
N SER A 24 -20.11 12.38 -1.82
CA SER A 24 -19.67 12.78 -3.18
C SER A 24 -19.06 14.18 -3.23
N ASN A 25 -19.65 15.15 -2.52
CA ASN A 25 -19.30 16.56 -2.60
C ASN A 25 -18.47 17.04 -1.39
N VAL A 26 -17.37 16.32 -1.11
CA VAL A 26 -16.39 16.70 -0.07
C VAL A 26 -14.97 16.57 -0.60
N ASP A 27 -14.05 17.31 0.02
CA ASP A 27 -12.64 17.35 -0.36
C ASP A 27 -11.89 16.09 0.11
N GLU A 28 -12.24 15.53 1.27
CA GLU A 28 -11.63 14.30 1.81
C GLU A 28 -12.65 13.39 2.49
N ARG A 29 -12.48 12.07 2.33
CA ARG A 29 -13.31 11.02 2.92
C ARG A 29 -12.48 10.18 3.89
N VAL A 30 -12.93 10.08 5.13
CA VAL A 30 -12.29 9.28 6.17
C VAL A 30 -13.21 8.14 6.57
N GLY A 31 -12.79 6.91 6.35
CA GLY A 31 -13.47 5.71 6.83
C GLY A 31 -12.98 5.31 8.22
N ILE A 32 -13.91 5.03 9.13
CA ILE A 32 -13.61 4.48 10.46
C ILE A 32 -14.43 3.21 10.65
N GLN A 33 -13.75 2.08 10.54
CA GLN A 33 -14.32 0.75 10.74
C GLN A 33 -14.06 0.30 12.18
N LEU A 34 -15.14 0.17 12.96
CA LEU A 34 -15.08 -0.24 14.37
C LEU A 34 -15.71 -1.62 14.56
N ARG A 35 -14.90 -2.55 15.06
CA ARG A 35 -15.34 -3.86 15.54
C ARG A 35 -14.76 -4.12 16.91
N ILE A 36 -15.65 -4.25 17.88
CA ILE A 36 -15.31 -4.63 19.26
C ILE A 36 -15.66 -6.11 19.40
N LEU A 37 -14.64 -6.94 19.62
CA LEU A 37 -14.81 -8.39 19.74
C LEU A 37 -15.24 -8.82 21.14
N ASP A 38 -14.82 -8.08 22.16
CA ASP A 38 -15.15 -8.36 23.56
C ASP A 38 -15.66 -7.10 24.26
N PRO A 39 -16.92 -6.71 24.04
CA PRO A 39 -17.46 -5.45 24.56
C PRO A 39 -17.57 -5.39 26.09
N GLN A 40 -17.56 -6.54 26.79
CA GLN A 40 -17.61 -6.54 28.25
C GLN A 40 -16.26 -6.17 28.88
N SER A 41 -15.16 -6.40 28.15
CA SER A 41 -13.82 -6.10 28.62
C SER A 41 -13.43 -4.62 28.50
N TYR A 42 -14.28 -3.75 27.96
CA TYR A 42 -13.92 -2.34 27.70
C TYR A 42 -15.05 -1.37 28.04
N LEU A 43 -14.69 -0.22 28.61
CA LEU A 43 -15.61 0.92 28.66
C LEU A 43 -15.65 1.59 27.28
N PRO A 44 -16.85 1.94 26.76
CA PRO A 44 -16.98 2.63 25.47
C PRO A 44 -16.13 3.90 25.35
N SER A 45 -15.97 4.63 26.45
CA SER A 45 -15.13 5.84 26.52
C SER A 45 -13.65 5.57 26.21
N HIS A 46 -13.10 4.41 26.59
CA HIS A 46 -11.71 4.06 26.28
C HIS A 46 -11.51 3.86 24.77
N ILE A 47 -12.45 3.18 24.12
CA ILE A 47 -12.41 2.95 22.67
C ILE A 47 -12.56 4.27 21.93
N LEU A 48 -13.50 5.13 22.36
CA LEU A 48 -13.65 6.47 21.80
C LEU A 48 -12.34 7.28 21.90
N ASN A 49 -11.70 7.28 23.08
CA ASN A 49 -10.43 7.97 23.29
C ASN A 49 -9.32 7.40 22.40
N HIS A 50 -9.28 6.09 22.17
CA HIS A 50 -8.32 5.47 21.25
C HIS A 50 -8.54 5.92 19.80
N ILE A 51 -9.79 5.98 19.35
CA ILE A 51 -10.16 6.46 18.00
C ILE A 51 -9.73 7.92 17.83
N LEU A 52 -10.11 8.79 18.76
CA LEU A 52 -9.79 10.22 18.70
C LEU A 52 -8.28 10.45 18.78
N SER A 53 -7.59 9.81 19.73
CA SER A 53 -6.13 9.94 19.86
C SER A 53 -5.39 9.43 18.61
N CYS A 54 -5.78 8.29 18.05
CA CYS A 54 -5.20 7.78 16.81
C CYS A 54 -5.42 8.76 15.65
N SER A 55 -6.69 9.13 15.41
CA SER A 55 -7.07 9.93 14.25
C SER A 55 -6.44 11.32 14.27
N MET A 56 -6.47 11.99 15.42
CA MET A 56 -5.95 13.34 15.57
C MET A 56 -4.41 13.38 15.57
N THR A 57 -3.74 12.44 16.24
CA THR A 57 -2.26 12.39 16.29
C THR A 57 -1.65 12.05 14.94
N LYS A 58 -2.36 11.29 14.10
CA LYS A 58 -1.90 10.90 12.75
C LYS A 58 -2.40 11.85 11.65
N GLY A 59 -3.03 12.95 12.01
CA GLY A 59 -3.55 13.94 11.05
C GLY A 59 -4.57 13.32 10.08
N ILE A 60 -5.38 12.38 10.57
CA ILE A 60 -6.50 11.78 9.83
C ILE A 60 -7.76 12.61 10.05
N LEU A 61 -7.97 13.07 11.28
CA LEU A 61 -9.04 13.98 11.65
C LEU A 61 -8.45 15.27 12.25
N PRO A 62 -9.09 16.43 12.03
CA PRO A 62 -8.60 17.70 12.55
C PRO A 62 -8.77 17.78 14.07
N GLN A 63 -7.86 18.49 14.72
CA GLN A 63 -7.93 18.83 16.14
C GLN A 63 -9.07 19.82 16.38
N ILE A 64 -9.69 19.77 17.56
CA ILE A 64 -10.76 20.70 17.96
C ILE A 64 -10.24 21.83 18.83
N ASN A 65 -10.81 23.03 18.68
CA ASN A 65 -10.55 24.16 19.55
C ASN A 65 -11.61 24.23 20.67
N LYS A 66 -11.23 23.81 21.89
CA LYS A 66 -12.12 23.84 23.06
C LYS A 66 -12.39 25.24 23.60
N GLU A 67 -11.57 26.23 23.23
CA GLU A 67 -11.78 27.63 23.62
C GLU A 67 -12.87 28.31 22.78
N LYS A 68 -13.43 27.59 21.80
CA LYS A 68 -14.56 28.01 20.93
C LYS A 68 -14.33 29.37 20.25
N GLN A 69 -13.07 29.68 19.95
CA GLN A 69 -12.75 30.79 19.08
C GLN A 69 -12.93 30.32 17.64
N ASP A 70 -13.91 30.89 16.95
CA ASP A 70 -14.09 30.68 15.53
C ASP A 70 -12.97 31.36 14.77
N ILE A 71 -12.31 30.61 13.88
CA ILE A 71 -11.35 31.16 12.93
C ILE A 71 -12.19 31.74 11.79
N ASP A 72 -12.65 32.97 11.97
CA ASP A 72 -13.41 33.67 10.93
C ASP A 72 -12.43 34.19 9.87
N ASN A 73 -12.30 33.43 8.78
CA ASN A 73 -11.54 33.81 7.61
C ASN A 73 -12.35 33.44 6.37
N ASP A 74 -12.56 34.39 5.46
CA ASP A 74 -13.34 34.29 4.22
C ASP A 74 -12.81 33.24 3.19
N GLU A 75 -11.74 32.51 3.52
CA GLU A 75 -11.20 31.46 2.66
C GLU A 75 -12.05 30.20 2.74
N LYS A 76 -12.38 29.62 1.57
CA LYS A 76 -13.03 28.32 1.47
C LYS A 76 -12.18 27.25 2.16
N LYS A 77 -12.66 26.76 3.30
CA LYS A 77 -12.00 25.69 4.07
C LYS A 77 -12.35 24.31 3.52
N PRO A 78 -11.44 23.32 3.61
CA PRO A 78 -11.70 21.99 3.09
C PRO A 78 -12.77 21.27 3.93
N SER A 79 -13.54 20.44 3.25
CA SER A 79 -14.65 19.67 3.80
C SER A 79 -14.27 18.19 3.94
N ILE A 80 -14.57 17.60 5.09
CA ILE A 80 -14.22 16.22 5.43
C ILE A 80 -15.51 15.46 5.74
N ALA A 81 -15.77 14.37 5.01
CA ALA A 81 -16.82 13.40 5.39
C ALA A 81 -16.19 12.23 6.15
N VAL A 82 -16.66 12.00 7.37
CA VAL A 82 -16.28 10.86 8.20
C VAL A 82 -17.36 9.79 8.13
N LEU A 83 -17.03 8.64 7.54
CA LEU A 83 -17.89 7.47 7.48
C LEU A 83 -17.55 6.51 8.62
N ILE A 84 -18.47 6.31 9.56
CA ILE A 84 -18.32 5.38 10.67
C ILE A 84 -19.18 4.15 10.43
N THR A 85 -18.56 2.97 10.48
CA THR A 85 -19.27 1.68 10.41
C THR A 85 -19.01 0.89 11.68
N THR A 86 -20.08 0.60 12.42
CA THR A 86 -20.04 -0.10 13.71
C THR A 86 -21.43 -0.63 14.01
N LEU A 87 -21.53 -1.67 14.84
CA LEU A 87 -22.82 -2.21 15.28
C LEU A 87 -23.59 -1.21 16.16
N THR A 88 -22.89 -0.36 16.91
CA THR A 88 -23.50 0.51 17.93
C THR A 88 -23.52 1.98 17.50
N ARG A 89 -24.58 2.70 17.84
CA ARG A 89 -24.71 4.11 17.46
C ARG A 89 -23.86 5.09 18.29
N GLY A 90 -23.48 4.71 19.52
CA GLY A 90 -22.84 5.62 20.48
C GLY A 90 -21.57 6.32 19.97
N TYR A 91 -20.68 5.61 19.28
CA TYR A 91 -19.44 6.22 18.75
C TYR A 91 -19.72 7.28 17.69
N TYR A 92 -20.75 7.07 16.87
CA TYR A 92 -21.17 8.05 15.88
C TYR A 92 -21.73 9.30 16.55
N ASP A 93 -22.64 9.14 17.51
CA ASP A 93 -23.29 10.27 18.18
C ASP A 93 -22.24 11.13 18.93
N GLU A 94 -21.27 10.51 19.61
CA GLU A 94 -20.18 11.21 20.31
C GLU A 94 -19.26 12.00 19.36
N ILE A 95 -18.75 11.37 18.30
CA ILE A 95 -17.82 12.03 17.35
C ILE A 95 -18.55 13.13 16.57
N ARG A 96 -19.80 12.90 16.19
CA ARG A 96 -20.64 13.93 15.55
C ARG A 96 -20.87 15.11 16.47
N THR A 97 -21.23 14.88 17.72
CA THR A 97 -21.48 15.93 18.71
C THR A 97 -20.21 16.73 18.97
N MET A 98 -19.06 16.06 19.06
CA MET A 98 -17.77 16.72 19.24
C MET A 98 -17.47 17.75 18.15
N TYR A 99 -17.62 17.40 16.87
CA TYR A 99 -17.40 18.34 15.74
C TYR A 99 -18.53 19.35 15.54
N TRP A 100 -19.73 19.06 16.04
CA TRP A 100 -20.84 20.00 16.03
C TRP A 100 -20.68 21.12 17.07
N GLU A 101 -20.18 20.78 18.26
CA GLU A 101 -20.08 21.71 19.39
C GLU A 101 -18.77 22.50 19.46
N ASN A 102 -17.75 22.08 18.69
CA ASN A 102 -16.41 22.65 18.75
C ASN A 102 -15.86 22.91 17.33
N PRO A 103 -15.37 24.12 17.03
CA PRO A 103 -14.71 24.40 15.76
C PRO A 103 -13.37 23.64 15.66
N THR A 104 -12.92 23.38 14.44
CA THR A 104 -11.61 22.78 14.17
C THR A 104 -10.50 23.83 14.29
N MET A 105 -9.31 23.41 14.73
CA MET A 105 -8.14 24.29 14.89
C MET A 105 -7.64 24.91 13.57
N THR A 106 -8.02 24.32 12.45
CA THR A 106 -7.54 24.65 11.10
C THR A 106 -8.68 25.09 10.17
N GLY A 107 -9.92 25.09 10.67
CA GLY A 107 -11.12 25.60 9.99
C GLY A 107 -11.82 24.60 9.07
N GLU A 108 -11.37 23.35 8.97
CA GLU A 108 -12.05 22.32 8.17
C GLU A 108 -13.46 22.05 8.68
N VAL A 109 -14.38 21.83 7.76
CA VAL A 109 -15.76 21.48 8.06
C VAL A 109 -15.90 19.96 8.07
N VAL A 110 -16.25 19.39 9.21
CA VAL A 110 -16.35 17.93 9.40
C VAL A 110 -17.81 17.50 9.49
N ALA A 111 -18.23 16.62 8.59
CA ALA A 111 -19.53 15.96 8.63
C ALA A 111 -19.35 14.47 8.94
N VAL A 112 -20.10 13.95 9.91
CA VAL A 112 -20.00 12.56 10.36
C VAL A 112 -21.25 11.80 9.94
N HIS A 113 -21.08 10.60 9.39
CA HIS A 113 -22.14 9.78 8.83
C HIS A 113 -22.01 8.32 9.25
N GLN A 114 -23.14 7.67 9.56
CA GLN A 114 -23.23 6.23 9.83
C GLN A 114 -24.36 5.62 8.98
N PRO A 115 -24.08 4.67 8.07
CA PRO A 115 -25.11 4.08 7.21
C PRO A 115 -26.14 3.23 7.96
N SER A 116 -25.69 2.44 8.94
CA SER A 116 -26.56 1.59 9.76
C SER A 116 -25.98 1.35 11.16
N PHE A 117 -26.82 0.83 12.06
CA PHE A 117 -26.46 0.44 13.42
C PHE A 117 -27.27 -0.81 13.82
N GLU A 118 -26.82 -1.99 13.38
CA GLU A 118 -27.59 -3.24 13.54
C GLU A 118 -27.64 -3.80 14.98
N GLU A 119 -26.88 -3.20 15.90
CA GLU A 119 -26.65 -3.60 17.31
C GLU A 119 -25.96 -4.97 17.46
N HIS A 120 -26.48 -5.99 16.79
CA HIS A 120 -26.06 -7.37 16.87
C HIS A 120 -25.77 -7.93 15.48
N GLN A 121 -24.77 -8.81 15.41
CA GLN A 121 -24.46 -9.55 14.18
C GLN A 121 -25.54 -10.61 13.93
N LYS A 122 -26.10 -10.64 12.72
CA LYS A 122 -27.10 -11.62 12.27
C LYS A 122 -26.62 -12.32 11.00
N SER A 123 -25.74 -13.30 11.17
CA SER A 123 -25.24 -14.09 10.05
C SER A 123 -26.38 -14.84 9.35
N ASP A 124 -26.26 -15.03 8.03
CA ASP A 124 -27.24 -15.69 7.16
C ASP A 124 -28.57 -14.93 6.99
N ASP A 125 -28.65 -13.69 7.48
CA ASP A 125 -29.74 -12.77 7.17
C ASP A 125 -29.36 -11.92 5.94
N ILE A 126 -30.04 -12.17 4.82
CA ILE A 126 -29.76 -11.51 3.53
C ILE A 126 -29.82 -9.98 3.65
N ASN A 127 -30.72 -9.42 4.47
CA ASN A 127 -30.83 -7.97 4.60
C ASN A 127 -29.69 -7.40 5.45
N HIS A 128 -29.32 -8.09 6.52
CA HIS A 128 -28.16 -7.75 7.35
C HIS A 128 -26.86 -7.81 6.54
N ASP A 129 -26.64 -8.91 5.82
CA ASP A 129 -25.46 -9.11 4.99
C ASP A 129 -25.41 -8.12 3.83
N THR A 130 -26.57 -7.75 3.27
CA THR A 130 -26.68 -6.67 2.27
C THR A 130 -26.17 -5.35 2.83
N LYS A 131 -26.57 -4.97 4.04
CA LYS A 131 -26.09 -3.73 4.68
C LYS A 131 -24.60 -3.79 5.00
N ALA A 132 -24.13 -4.92 5.54
CA ALA A 132 -22.72 -5.15 5.80
C ALA A 132 -21.87 -4.99 4.53
N LEU A 133 -22.31 -5.58 3.41
CA LEU A 133 -21.62 -5.44 2.13
C LEU A 133 -21.63 -3.98 1.62
N VAL A 134 -22.75 -3.28 1.76
CA VAL A 134 -22.84 -1.83 1.41
C VAL A 134 -21.81 -1.04 2.20
N GLU A 135 -21.71 -1.25 3.51
CA GLU A 135 -20.76 -0.57 4.38
C GLU A 135 -19.31 -0.88 4.04
N ILE A 136 -18.97 -2.15 3.75
CA ILE A 136 -17.63 -2.54 3.26
C ILE A 136 -17.25 -1.76 2.00
N TYR A 137 -18.17 -1.67 1.03
CA TYR A 137 -17.92 -0.94 -0.20
C TYR A 137 -17.79 0.56 0.06
N LEU A 138 -18.64 1.15 0.90
CA LEU A 138 -18.54 2.58 1.23
C LEU A 138 -17.20 2.92 1.89
N LEU A 139 -16.71 2.08 2.83
CA LEU A 139 -15.37 2.22 3.40
C LEU A 139 -14.26 2.09 2.34
N SER A 140 -14.44 1.22 1.35
CA SER A 140 -13.45 1.06 0.28
C SER A 140 -13.33 2.27 -0.65
N LEU A 141 -14.31 3.19 -0.59
CA LEU A 141 -14.36 4.43 -1.37
C LEU A 141 -13.84 5.65 -0.60
N THR A 142 -13.24 5.45 0.58
CA THR A 142 -12.65 6.54 1.37
C THR A 142 -11.17 6.77 1.02
N ASP A 143 -10.68 7.99 1.25
CA ASP A 143 -9.29 8.37 0.95
C ASP A 143 -8.33 7.88 2.05
N ARG A 144 -8.79 7.94 3.30
CA ARG A 144 -8.11 7.36 4.47
C ARG A 144 -9.01 6.37 5.16
N LEU A 145 -8.42 5.35 5.77
CA LEU A 145 -9.15 4.29 6.44
C LEU A 145 -8.50 3.96 7.78
N ILE A 146 -9.32 3.94 8.82
CA ILE A 146 -9.02 3.37 10.13
C ILE A 146 -9.79 2.05 10.25
N THR A 147 -9.12 0.97 10.65
CA THR A 147 -9.73 -0.35 10.85
C THR A 147 -9.53 -0.85 12.28
N SER A 148 -10.37 -1.75 12.75
CA SER A 148 -10.17 -2.41 14.04
C SER A 148 -9.33 -3.67 13.88
N ALA A 149 -8.39 -3.87 14.80
CA ALA A 149 -7.61 -5.11 14.92
C ALA A 149 -8.52 -6.36 14.87
N TYR A 150 -8.06 -7.42 14.19
CA TYR A 150 -8.75 -8.70 13.96
C TYR A 150 -9.98 -8.64 13.06
N SER A 151 -10.41 -7.47 12.58
CA SER A 151 -11.65 -7.35 11.82
C SER A 151 -11.47 -7.68 10.34
N THR A 152 -11.97 -8.86 9.93
CA THR A 152 -12.01 -9.25 8.51
C THR A 152 -12.88 -8.31 7.66
N PHE A 153 -13.88 -7.67 8.26
CA PHE A 153 -14.69 -6.61 7.63
C PHE A 153 -13.80 -5.45 7.13
N GLY A 154 -12.88 -4.99 7.98
CA GLY A 154 -11.89 -3.97 7.63
C GLY A 154 -10.91 -4.45 6.55
N TYR A 155 -10.47 -5.71 6.61
CA TYR A 155 -9.57 -6.28 5.60
C TYR A 155 -10.19 -6.32 4.20
N VAL A 156 -11.49 -6.63 4.10
CA VAL A 156 -12.17 -6.63 2.79
C VAL A 156 -12.30 -5.19 2.26
N ALA A 157 -12.69 -4.24 3.11
CA ALA A 157 -12.82 -2.84 2.73
C ALA A 157 -11.48 -2.26 2.23
N GLN A 158 -10.40 -2.45 2.99
CA GLN A 158 -9.08 -1.95 2.63
C GLN A 158 -8.55 -2.61 1.34
N GLY A 159 -8.79 -3.92 1.15
CA GLY A 159 -8.35 -4.66 -0.03
C GLY A 159 -9.13 -4.28 -1.30
N LEU A 160 -10.43 -3.99 -1.17
CA LEU A 160 -11.23 -3.44 -2.27
C LEU A 160 -10.78 -2.01 -2.62
N GLY A 161 -10.52 -1.18 -1.62
CA GLY A 161 -10.09 0.21 -1.81
C GLY A 161 -8.64 0.35 -2.25
N GLY A 162 -7.83 -0.68 -2.06
CA GLY A 162 -6.38 -0.59 -2.24
C GLY A 162 -5.72 0.31 -1.18
N LEU A 163 -6.30 0.33 0.02
CA LEU A 163 -5.97 1.26 1.09
C LEU A 163 -5.04 0.60 2.09
N ARG A 164 -3.98 1.32 2.47
CA ARG A 164 -3.11 0.98 3.61
C ARG A 164 -3.71 1.61 4.87
N PRO A 165 -4.39 0.86 5.75
CA PRO A 165 -5.16 1.43 6.86
C PRO A 165 -4.27 1.89 8.03
N TRP A 166 -4.87 2.65 8.92
CA TRP A 166 -4.44 2.77 10.31
C TRP A 166 -5.22 1.77 11.18
N ILE A 167 -4.51 0.86 11.82
CA ILE A 167 -5.09 -0.25 12.56
C ILE A 167 -5.20 0.16 14.02
N LEU A 168 -6.44 0.31 14.52
CA LEU A 168 -6.73 0.56 15.92
C LEU A 168 -6.42 -0.67 16.73
N ASN A 169 -5.59 -0.48 17.75
CA ASN A 169 -5.40 -1.50 18.75
C ASN A 169 -6.61 -1.53 19.70
N THR A 170 -7.41 -2.59 19.57
CA THR A 170 -8.60 -2.83 20.40
C THR A 170 -8.31 -3.75 21.59
N LYS A 171 -7.08 -4.29 21.74
CA LYS A 171 -6.66 -5.14 22.86
C LYS A 171 -5.70 -4.41 23.80
N MET A 172 -6.10 -4.24 25.06
CA MET A 172 -5.35 -3.50 26.08
C MET A 172 -4.10 -4.23 26.61
N ASN A 173 -3.94 -5.53 26.32
CA ASN A 173 -2.76 -6.33 26.71
C ASN A 173 -1.51 -6.09 25.84
N TRP A 174 -1.57 -5.20 24.84
CA TRP A 174 -0.35 -4.70 24.22
C TRP A 174 0.36 -3.79 25.21
N THR A 175 1.43 -4.31 25.79
CA THR A 175 2.30 -3.71 26.81
C THR A 175 2.99 -2.41 26.38
N ASN A 176 2.76 -1.90 25.17
CA ASN A 176 3.22 -0.59 24.73
C ASN A 176 2.06 0.41 24.76
N THR A 177 2.00 1.13 25.89
CA THR A 177 0.96 2.11 26.25
C THR A 177 0.88 3.34 25.33
N ASP A 178 1.83 3.53 24.41
CA ASP A 178 1.93 4.77 23.61
C ASP A 178 1.36 4.67 22.20
N GLN A 179 1.10 3.47 21.68
CA GLN A 179 0.67 3.28 20.29
C GLN A 179 -0.81 2.89 20.19
N LYS A 180 -1.70 3.90 20.14
CA LYS A 180 -3.16 3.70 20.00
C LYS A 180 -3.57 3.08 18.66
N CYS A 181 -2.77 3.31 17.62
CA CYS A 181 -2.91 2.68 16.33
C CYS A 181 -1.59 2.65 15.56
N GLU A 182 -1.52 1.79 14.57
CA GLU A 182 -0.33 1.64 13.73
C GLU A 182 -0.68 1.61 12.25
N ARG A 183 0.27 2.00 11.40
CA ARG A 183 0.06 1.97 9.96
C ARG A 183 0.34 0.56 9.43
N GLY A 184 -0.68 -0.15 8.99
CA GLY A 184 -0.53 -1.53 8.48
C GLY A 184 0.51 -1.60 7.38
N SER A 185 1.42 -2.57 7.36
CA SER A 185 2.55 -2.67 6.40
C SER A 185 2.12 -2.78 4.93
N SER A 186 0.90 -3.22 4.68
CA SER A 186 0.27 -3.31 3.35
C SER A 186 -1.25 -3.27 3.46
N MET A 187 -1.91 -3.22 2.31
CA MET A 187 -3.36 -3.38 2.17
C MET A 187 -3.83 -4.85 2.29
N GLU A 188 -2.91 -5.81 2.40
CA GLU A 188 -3.26 -7.23 2.39
C GLU A 188 -3.94 -7.66 3.71
N PRO A 189 -4.93 -8.59 3.62
CA PRO A 189 -5.56 -9.17 4.80
C PRO A 189 -4.56 -9.96 5.63
N CYS A 190 -4.85 -10.11 6.93
CA CYS A 190 -4.11 -11.04 7.77
C CYS A 190 -4.67 -12.46 7.63
N PHE A 191 -3.80 -13.44 7.40
CA PHE A 191 -4.15 -14.85 7.59
C PHE A 191 -3.96 -15.19 9.07
N HIS A 192 -5.05 -15.25 9.84
CA HIS A 192 -5.00 -15.36 11.31
C HIS A 192 -4.38 -16.66 11.83
N ASN A 193 -4.58 -17.77 11.12
CA ASN A 193 -4.16 -19.12 11.56
C ASN A 193 -3.36 -19.82 10.45
N PRO A 194 -2.14 -19.32 10.14
CA PRO A 194 -1.29 -19.94 9.15
C PRO A 194 -0.73 -21.28 9.66
N PRO A 195 -0.45 -22.25 8.77
CA PRO A 195 0.16 -23.51 9.18
C PRO A 195 1.59 -23.25 9.67
N TYR A 196 1.91 -23.74 10.87
CA TYR A 196 3.23 -23.60 11.48
C TYR A 196 4.06 -24.87 11.25
N PHE A 197 4.44 -25.14 9.99
CA PHE A 197 5.07 -26.41 9.62
C PHE A 197 5.92 -26.30 8.34
N ASP A 198 7.16 -26.81 8.39
CA ASP A 198 8.02 -27.03 7.23
C ASP A 198 7.77 -28.45 6.69
N CYS A 199 7.19 -28.54 5.49
CA CYS A 199 6.83 -29.81 4.87
C CYS A 199 8.04 -30.70 4.54
N GLU A 200 9.19 -30.10 4.21
CA GLU A 200 10.40 -30.84 3.82
C GLU A 200 11.12 -31.38 5.05
N LYS A 201 11.31 -30.53 6.06
CA LYS A 201 11.99 -30.90 7.32
C LYS A 201 11.09 -31.67 8.27
N ARG A 202 9.77 -31.63 8.06
CA ARG A 202 8.74 -32.20 8.94
C ARG A 202 8.83 -31.69 10.38
N LEU A 203 9.13 -30.40 10.52
CA LEU A 203 9.32 -29.73 11.81
C LEU A 203 8.49 -28.44 11.88
N PRO A 204 8.14 -27.96 13.09
CA PRO A 204 7.53 -26.65 13.27
C PRO A 204 8.38 -25.54 12.66
N ALA A 205 7.78 -24.67 11.85
CA ALA A 205 8.44 -23.51 11.26
C ALA A 205 7.46 -22.36 11.05
N ASP A 206 7.93 -21.13 11.28
CA ASP A 206 7.15 -19.91 11.12
C ASP A 206 7.12 -19.48 9.64
N PRO A 207 5.96 -19.52 8.95
CA PRO A 207 5.87 -19.05 7.57
C PRO A 207 6.24 -17.57 7.41
N GLY A 208 6.01 -16.74 8.44
CA GLY A 208 6.39 -15.32 8.44
C GLY A 208 7.90 -15.08 8.52
N ALA A 209 8.69 -16.08 8.91
CA ALA A 209 10.15 -16.00 8.95
C ALA A 209 10.83 -16.61 7.71
N LEU A 210 10.10 -17.40 6.91
CA LEU A 210 10.66 -18.15 5.78
C LEU A 210 10.80 -17.31 4.51
N LEU A 211 9.95 -16.30 4.31
CA LEU A 211 9.86 -15.55 3.05
C LEU A 211 9.87 -14.04 3.29
N PRO A 212 10.67 -13.25 2.55
CA PRO A 212 10.85 -11.82 2.82
C PRO A 212 9.59 -10.98 2.57
N HIS A 213 8.65 -11.49 1.78
CA HIS A 213 7.37 -10.84 1.48
C HIS A 213 6.25 -11.20 2.46
N PHE A 214 6.52 -12.09 3.42
CA PHE A 214 5.62 -12.42 4.51
C PHE A 214 6.15 -11.86 5.82
N LYS A 215 5.26 -11.30 6.64
CA LYS A 215 5.57 -10.90 8.01
C LYS A 215 4.41 -11.23 8.93
N PRO A 216 4.66 -11.32 10.25
CA PRO A 216 3.59 -11.31 11.24
C PRO A 216 2.65 -10.11 11.02
N CYS A 217 1.36 -10.31 11.25
CA CYS A 217 0.40 -9.23 11.13
C CYS A 217 0.54 -8.23 12.28
N GLU A 218 0.23 -6.98 11.99
CA GLU A 218 0.21 -5.89 12.98
C GLU A 218 -0.75 -6.19 14.13
N ASP A 219 -1.98 -6.58 13.79
CA ASP A 219 -3.05 -6.82 14.76
C ASP A 219 -3.08 -8.23 15.35
N THR A 220 -2.56 -9.21 14.60
CA THR A 220 -2.59 -10.63 14.97
C THR A 220 -1.18 -11.20 14.93
N PRO A 221 -0.41 -11.16 16.05
CA PRO A 221 0.99 -11.59 16.05
C PRO A 221 1.22 -13.06 15.64
N SER A 222 0.22 -13.93 15.83
CA SER A 222 0.25 -15.32 15.38
C SER A 222 -0.12 -15.51 13.90
N GLY A 223 -0.65 -14.46 13.27
CA GLY A 223 -1.07 -14.46 11.88
C GLY A 223 0.06 -14.00 10.96
N THR A 224 -0.09 -14.23 9.67
CA THR A 224 0.88 -13.79 8.65
C THR A 224 0.17 -13.01 7.56
N LYS A 225 0.82 -11.98 7.04
CA LYS A 225 0.34 -11.21 5.89
C LYS A 225 1.45 -10.97 4.87
N LEU A 226 1.02 -10.74 3.64
CA LEU A 226 1.88 -10.23 2.58
C LEU A 226 2.17 -8.75 2.83
N ILE A 227 3.41 -8.33 2.64
CA ILE A 227 3.82 -6.94 2.85
C ILE A 227 4.23 -6.26 1.54
N PHE A 228 4.13 -4.93 1.50
CA PHE A 228 4.82 -4.17 0.47
C PHE A 228 6.31 -4.19 0.81
N ILE A 229 7.09 -4.80 -0.06
CA ILE A 229 8.53 -4.57 -0.08
C ILE A 229 8.70 -3.20 -0.74
N SER A 230 9.11 -2.18 0.02
CA SER A 230 9.53 -0.91 -0.58
C SER A 230 10.63 -1.22 -1.59
N VAL A 231 10.62 -0.55 -2.75
CA VAL A 231 11.60 -0.73 -3.85
C VAL A 231 13.06 -0.62 -3.36
N GLU A 232 13.30 -0.02 -2.20
CA GLU A 232 14.59 -0.02 -1.52
C GLU A 232 15.08 -1.41 -1.06
N MET A 233 14.18 -2.34 -0.75
CA MET A 233 14.49 -3.75 -0.48
C MET A 233 14.48 -4.63 -1.76
N GLU A 234 13.94 -4.17 -2.89
CA GLU A 234 14.20 -4.81 -4.20
C GLU A 234 15.65 -4.59 -4.67
N LYS A 235 16.32 -3.54 -4.19
CA LYS A 235 17.76 -3.34 -4.46
C LYS A 235 18.63 -4.46 -3.92
N SER A 236 18.17 -5.30 -2.98
CA SER A 236 18.95 -6.44 -2.48
C SER A 236 18.58 -7.79 -3.09
N VAL A 237 17.52 -7.90 -3.90
CA VAL A 237 17.08 -9.20 -4.47
C VAL A 237 17.14 -9.26 -6.01
N SER A 238 17.35 -8.15 -6.72
CA SER A 238 17.76 -8.22 -8.13
C SER A 238 18.97 -7.32 -8.42
N GLY A 239 20.12 -7.73 -7.88
CA GLY A 239 21.38 -7.33 -8.51
C GLY A 239 21.40 -7.81 -9.98
N PRO A 240 22.23 -7.21 -10.85
CA PRO A 240 22.40 -7.72 -12.20
C PRO A 240 22.71 -9.23 -12.17
N PRO A 241 22.14 -10.04 -13.07
CA PRO A 241 22.36 -11.49 -13.08
C PRO A 241 23.86 -11.80 -13.18
N SER A 242 24.32 -12.73 -12.34
CA SER A 242 25.74 -13.10 -12.29
C SER A 242 26.17 -13.82 -13.58
N PHE A 243 27.30 -13.39 -14.13
CA PHE A 243 27.95 -14.07 -15.24
C PHE A 243 29.15 -14.85 -14.72
N ASN A 244 29.20 -16.17 -14.94
CA ASN A 244 30.29 -17.03 -14.48
C ASN A 244 31.19 -17.57 -15.62
N GLY A 245 31.00 -17.08 -16.84
CA GLY A 245 31.75 -17.51 -18.02
C GLY A 245 31.21 -18.77 -18.71
N GLN A 246 30.37 -19.57 -18.04
CA GLN A 246 29.78 -20.80 -18.59
C GLN A 246 28.27 -20.69 -18.83
N ASN A 247 27.61 -19.70 -18.22
CA ASN A 247 26.16 -19.51 -18.28
C ASN A 247 25.69 -18.51 -19.34
N TYR A 248 26.49 -18.25 -20.39
CA TYR A 248 26.26 -17.14 -21.34
C TYR A 248 24.84 -17.11 -21.94
N THR A 249 24.32 -18.23 -22.41
CA THR A 249 22.98 -18.30 -23.02
C THR A 249 21.86 -17.92 -22.05
N GLN A 250 21.97 -18.32 -20.78
CA GLN A 250 21.00 -17.96 -19.74
C GLN A 250 21.21 -16.52 -19.26
N TRP A 251 22.46 -16.09 -19.18
CA TRP A 251 22.85 -14.77 -18.75
C TRP A 251 22.35 -13.68 -19.72
N VAL A 252 22.51 -13.88 -21.04
CA VAL A 252 22.00 -12.94 -22.05
C VAL A 252 20.49 -12.71 -21.92
N VAL A 253 19.71 -13.79 -21.75
CA VAL A 253 18.25 -13.70 -21.61
C VAL A 253 17.88 -12.95 -20.32
N ARG A 254 18.53 -13.28 -19.20
CA ARG A 254 18.24 -12.65 -17.90
C ARG A 254 18.72 -11.20 -17.82
N MET A 255 19.91 -10.92 -18.35
CA MET A 255 20.51 -9.58 -18.33
C MET A 255 19.77 -8.63 -19.26
N SER A 256 19.32 -9.11 -20.44
CA SER A 256 18.48 -8.29 -21.32
C SER A 256 17.12 -7.97 -20.70
N ALA A 257 16.48 -8.94 -20.04
CA ALA A 257 15.25 -8.70 -19.28
C ALA A 257 15.48 -7.70 -18.13
N TYR A 258 16.59 -7.83 -17.39
CA TYR A 258 16.97 -6.90 -16.32
C TYR A 258 17.14 -5.47 -16.82
N MET A 259 17.90 -5.26 -17.90
CA MET A 259 18.11 -3.93 -18.48
C MET A 259 16.83 -3.32 -19.07
N LYS A 260 15.95 -4.14 -19.64
CA LYS A 260 14.62 -3.67 -20.11
C LYS A 260 13.76 -3.21 -18.94
N GLY A 261 13.75 -3.95 -17.83
CA GLY A 261 13.04 -3.57 -16.61
C GLY A 261 13.55 -2.26 -15.98
N GLN A 262 14.82 -1.92 -16.21
CA GLN A 262 15.47 -0.69 -15.70
C GLN A 262 15.49 0.46 -16.72
N ASN A 263 14.83 0.32 -17.88
CA ASN A 263 14.88 1.29 -19.00
C ASN A 263 16.31 1.59 -19.53
N LEU A 264 17.25 0.66 -19.38
CA LEU A 264 18.65 0.81 -19.83
C LEU A 264 18.94 0.18 -21.20
N TRP A 265 18.02 -0.66 -21.70
CA TRP A 265 18.24 -1.47 -22.91
C TRP A 265 18.50 -0.66 -24.19
N ALA A 266 18.03 0.59 -24.24
CA ALA A 266 18.28 1.49 -25.38
C ALA A 266 19.79 1.74 -25.59
N ALA A 267 20.59 1.80 -24.52
CA ALA A 267 22.03 2.03 -24.59
C ALA A 267 22.82 0.84 -25.17
N VAL A 268 22.21 -0.35 -25.22
CA VAL A 268 22.81 -1.58 -25.76
C VAL A 268 22.31 -1.87 -27.18
N SER A 269 21.04 -1.57 -27.45
CA SER A 269 20.37 -1.96 -28.71
C SER A 269 20.48 -0.96 -29.86
N GLN A 270 20.75 0.32 -29.60
CA GLN A 270 20.89 1.32 -30.67
C GLN A 270 22.17 1.08 -31.48
N THR A 271 22.11 1.10 -32.81
CA THR A 271 23.23 0.80 -33.71
C THR A 271 24.01 2.04 -34.18
N ALA A 272 23.58 3.25 -33.80
CA ALA A 272 24.25 4.50 -34.15
C ALA A 272 24.27 5.46 -32.95
N GLU A 273 25.41 6.13 -32.72
CA GLU A 273 25.46 7.29 -31.84
C GLU A 273 24.56 8.41 -32.43
N PRO A 274 23.74 9.11 -31.61
CA PRO A 274 22.97 10.23 -32.13
C PRO A 274 23.92 11.33 -32.60
N ALA A 275 23.68 11.82 -33.82
CA ALA A 275 24.43 12.92 -34.41
C ALA A 275 24.43 14.15 -33.50
N ALA A 276 25.57 14.85 -33.44
CA ALA A 276 25.70 16.09 -32.68
C ALA A 276 24.58 17.09 -33.05
N PRO A 277 23.95 17.73 -32.05
CA PRO A 277 22.76 18.53 -32.28
C PRO A 277 23.09 19.77 -33.12
N GLN A 278 22.63 19.78 -34.37
CA GLN A 278 22.56 21.00 -35.17
C GLN A 278 21.21 21.68 -34.92
N ASN A 279 21.28 22.83 -34.24
CA ASN A 279 20.20 23.78 -33.93
C ASN A 279 19.28 23.41 -32.74
N ALA A 280 18.97 24.44 -31.94
CA ALA A 280 18.72 24.36 -30.51
C ALA A 280 17.29 23.94 -30.06
N THR A 281 17.30 23.07 -29.04
CA THR A 281 16.33 22.77 -27.96
C THR A 281 14.98 22.11 -28.30
N PRO A 282 14.61 21.03 -27.55
CA PRO A 282 14.32 21.09 -26.11
C PRO A 282 15.21 20.23 -25.18
N ASN A 283 15.44 20.78 -23.97
CA ASN A 283 15.89 20.22 -22.68
C ASN A 283 17.29 19.58 -22.54
N GLN A 284 18.24 20.37 -22.01
CA GLN A 284 19.51 19.90 -21.42
C GLN A 284 19.29 18.78 -20.37
N GLU A 285 18.19 18.82 -19.63
CA GLU A 285 17.80 17.77 -18.68
C GLU A 285 17.55 16.41 -19.34
N ARG A 286 16.96 16.39 -20.54
CA ARG A 286 16.70 15.14 -21.26
C ARG A 286 18.00 14.52 -21.76
N ASN A 287 18.89 15.33 -22.33
CA ASN A 287 20.21 14.88 -22.77
C ASN A 287 21.04 14.37 -21.59
N HIS A 288 20.99 15.08 -20.44
CA HIS A 288 21.65 14.64 -19.21
C HIS A 288 21.11 13.31 -18.69
N LEU A 289 19.78 13.11 -18.68
CA LEU A 289 19.15 11.86 -18.28
C LEU A 289 19.52 10.69 -19.21
N GLU A 290 19.62 10.96 -20.51
CA GLU A 290 20.06 9.97 -21.51
C GLU A 290 21.55 9.58 -21.30
N ASP A 291 22.42 10.55 -21.01
CA ASP A 291 23.83 10.28 -20.68
C ASP A 291 23.97 9.50 -19.37
N VAL A 292 23.22 9.85 -18.32
CA VAL A 292 23.19 9.10 -17.06
C VAL A 292 22.74 7.66 -17.29
N ALA A 293 21.74 7.43 -18.15
CA ALA A 293 21.29 6.08 -18.50
C ALA A 293 22.37 5.27 -19.23
N ARG A 294 23.17 5.90 -20.11
CA ARG A 294 24.29 5.24 -20.81
C ARG A 294 25.39 4.79 -19.85
N TYR A 295 25.82 5.67 -18.94
CA TYR A 295 26.84 5.31 -17.94
C TYR A 295 26.35 4.21 -17.00
N ARG A 296 25.09 4.26 -16.58
CA ARG A 296 24.48 3.19 -15.77
C ARG A 296 24.40 1.86 -16.50
N ALA A 297 24.04 1.87 -17.78
CA ALA A 297 24.01 0.65 -18.58
C ALA A 297 25.40 0.00 -18.68
N LEU A 298 26.46 0.80 -18.83
CA LEU A 298 27.83 0.31 -18.86
C LEU A 298 28.27 -0.28 -17.51
N ASP A 299 27.98 0.42 -16.41
CA ASP A 299 28.27 -0.05 -15.05
C ASP A 299 27.58 -1.39 -14.75
N VAL A 300 26.32 -1.55 -15.16
CA VAL A 300 25.58 -2.83 -15.05
C VAL A 300 26.29 -3.95 -15.81
N ILE A 301 26.86 -3.72 -16.98
CA ILE A 301 27.61 -4.74 -17.72
C ILE A 301 28.93 -5.09 -17.01
N PHE A 302 29.60 -4.10 -16.42
CA PHE A 302 30.85 -4.30 -15.67
C PHE A 302 30.68 -5.14 -14.41
N THR A 303 29.46 -5.35 -13.93
CA THR A 303 29.18 -6.32 -12.86
C THR A 303 29.44 -7.77 -13.28
N ALA A 304 29.61 -8.07 -14.58
CA ALA A 304 30.06 -9.35 -15.10
C ALA A 304 31.56 -9.59 -14.81
N LYS A 305 31.90 -9.79 -13.53
CA LYS A 305 33.28 -9.89 -13.01
C LYS A 305 34.19 -10.85 -13.78
N HIS A 306 33.65 -11.96 -14.30
CA HIS A 306 34.41 -12.97 -15.03
C HIS A 306 34.96 -12.50 -16.38
N VAL A 307 34.39 -11.44 -16.97
CA VAL A 307 34.85 -10.86 -18.24
C VAL A 307 35.32 -9.43 -18.10
N PHE A 308 35.32 -8.88 -16.88
CA PHE A 308 35.64 -7.48 -16.62
C PHE A 308 36.97 -7.06 -17.25
N ALA A 309 38.03 -7.87 -17.09
CA ALA A 309 39.35 -7.59 -17.66
C ALA A 309 39.36 -7.45 -19.20
N ARG A 310 38.34 -7.99 -19.90
CA ARG A 310 38.21 -7.90 -21.35
C ARG A 310 37.40 -6.70 -21.81
N ILE A 311 36.49 -6.22 -20.97
CA ILE A 311 35.54 -5.13 -21.28
C ILE A 311 35.87 -3.83 -20.58
N MET A 312 36.85 -3.80 -19.67
CA MET A 312 37.20 -2.61 -18.87
C MET A 312 37.62 -1.41 -19.72
N ASP A 313 38.13 -1.62 -20.93
CA ASP A 313 38.52 -0.56 -21.86
C ASP A 313 37.33 -0.09 -22.74
N CYS A 314 36.15 -0.68 -22.60
CA CYS A 314 34.97 -0.28 -23.36
C CYS A 314 34.38 1.01 -22.77
N THR A 315 34.11 1.99 -23.62
CA THR A 315 33.59 3.30 -23.21
C THR A 315 32.06 3.38 -23.33
N THR A 316 31.43 2.40 -23.95
CA THR A 316 29.96 2.34 -24.11
C THR A 316 29.40 0.97 -23.74
N ALA A 317 28.15 0.95 -23.25
CA ALA A 317 27.45 -0.27 -22.87
C ALA A 317 27.32 -1.24 -24.05
N LYS A 318 27.03 -0.72 -25.25
CA LYS A 318 27.00 -1.49 -26.48
C LYS A 318 28.33 -2.16 -26.80
N GLN A 319 29.44 -1.43 -26.78
CA GLN A 319 30.76 -1.99 -27.05
C GLN A 319 31.11 -3.10 -26.06
N ALA A 320 30.78 -2.93 -24.78
CA ALA A 320 30.99 -3.97 -23.77
C ALA A 320 30.10 -5.20 -24.03
N TRP A 321 28.82 -5.00 -24.39
CA TRP A 321 27.88 -6.07 -24.70
C TRP A 321 28.30 -6.88 -25.92
N ASP A 322 28.65 -6.21 -27.02
CA ASP A 322 29.03 -6.82 -28.29
C ASP A 322 30.34 -7.61 -28.12
N LYS A 323 31.31 -7.09 -27.36
CA LYS A 323 32.58 -7.79 -27.07
C LYS A 323 32.40 -9.05 -26.22
N ILE A 324 31.41 -9.08 -25.32
CA ILE A 324 31.03 -10.32 -24.62
C ILE A 324 30.35 -11.26 -25.62
N ALA A 325 29.50 -10.75 -26.50
CA ALA A 325 28.79 -11.56 -27.48
C ALA A 325 29.73 -12.24 -28.48
N GLU A 326 30.69 -11.53 -29.06
CA GLU A 326 31.72 -12.09 -29.94
C GLU A 326 32.46 -13.25 -29.26
N HIS A 327 32.86 -13.09 -28.00
CA HIS A 327 33.65 -14.09 -27.31
C HIS A 327 32.90 -15.41 -27.01
N PHE A 328 31.58 -15.36 -26.82
CA PHE A 328 30.78 -16.52 -26.40
C PHE A 328 29.73 -16.98 -27.43
N GLN A 329 29.46 -16.21 -28.49
CA GLN A 329 28.65 -16.65 -29.63
C GLN A 329 29.47 -17.43 -30.66
N GLU A 330 30.77 -17.15 -30.82
CA GLU A 330 31.64 -17.85 -31.79
C GLU A 330 31.86 -19.34 -31.47
N SER A 331 31.61 -19.76 -30.23
CA SER A 331 31.72 -21.17 -29.79
C SER A 331 30.52 -22.05 -30.16
N PHE A 332 29.57 -21.55 -30.97
CA PHE A 332 28.41 -22.30 -31.45
C PHE A 332 28.21 -22.22 -32.98
N THR A 333 29.29 -22.21 -33.76
CA THR A 333 29.18 -22.63 -35.17
C THR A 333 29.11 -24.15 -35.24
N CYS A 334 28.02 -24.68 -35.80
CA CYS A 334 27.81 -26.12 -36.01
C CYS A 334 28.98 -26.76 -36.79
N PHE A 335 29.46 -27.90 -36.32
CA PHE A 335 29.98 -28.98 -37.17
C PHE A 335 28.88 -29.99 -37.44
#